data_AF-A0AAW9K7M0-F1
#
_entry.id   AF-A0AAW9K7M0-F1
#
_cell.length_a   1.000
_cell.length_b   1.000
_cell.length_c   1.000
_cell.angle_alpha   90.00
_cell.angle_beta   90.00
_cell.angle_gamma   90.00
#
_symmetry.space_group_name_H-M   'P 1'
#
loop_
_entity.id
_entity.type
_entity.pdbx_description
1 polymer ?
#
loop_
_entity_poly.entity_id
_entity_poly.type
_entity_poly.pdbx_seq_one_letter_code
_entity_poly.pdbx_strand_id
1 'polypeptide(L)'
;MNDTKQLIIENNQERKKLTEDNLKVYEEVVVYLRTNLVSESQIEEVLTEILGHLIELQSNGGNHFDLFGANPKRYCQNLVKTIPKSKKSEKINLIFSVLLPAGVIILILSILENNFSLGSIFLKSLSLVCLIPVGLWLIRATAFMSKKRTFLYFFIFSLILISLLVGIELLIRP
;
A
#
# COMPACT_ATOMS: atom_id res chain seq x y z
N MET A 1 -16.07 -0.13 12.91
CA MET A 1 -14.99 -1.08 12.54
C MET A 1 -15.54 -2.33 11.86
N ASN A 2 -16.78 -2.76 12.12
CA ASN A 2 -17.44 -3.82 11.36
C ASN A 2 -17.81 -3.35 9.92
N ASP A 3 -18.26 -2.11 9.78
CA ASP A 3 -18.72 -1.58 8.49
C ASP A 3 -17.61 -1.47 7.44
N THR A 4 -16.42 -0.96 7.80
CA THR A 4 -15.29 -0.85 6.85
C THR A 4 -14.83 -2.21 6.32
N LYS A 5 -14.78 -3.24 7.19
CA LYS A 5 -14.42 -4.60 6.75
C LYS A 5 -15.48 -5.18 5.81
N GLN A 6 -16.75 -4.92 6.10
CA GLN A 6 -17.86 -5.33 5.25
C GLN A 6 -17.76 -4.65 3.88
N LEU A 7 -17.52 -3.34 3.82
CA LEU A 7 -17.28 -2.60 2.57
C LEU A 7 -16.15 -3.21 1.75
N ILE A 8 -15.02 -3.58 2.39
CA ILE A 8 -13.91 -4.24 1.69
C ILE A 8 -14.35 -5.58 1.07
N ILE A 9 -15.12 -6.38 1.81
CA ILE A 9 -15.59 -7.69 1.35
C ILE A 9 -16.55 -7.52 0.18
N GLU A 10 -17.55 -6.66 0.32
CA GLU A 10 -18.54 -6.35 -0.71
C GLU A 10 -17.85 -5.81 -1.96
N ASN A 11 -16.94 -4.85 -1.82
CA ASN A 11 -16.17 -4.28 -2.93
C ASN A 11 -15.39 -5.36 -3.69
N ASN A 12 -14.74 -6.28 -2.97
CA ASN A 12 -13.98 -7.38 -3.57
C ASN A 12 -14.86 -8.41 -4.29
N GLN A 13 -16.11 -8.58 -3.86
CA GLN A 13 -17.09 -9.43 -4.52
C GLN A 13 -17.66 -8.75 -5.77
N GLU A 14 -18.10 -7.50 -5.63
CA GLU A 14 -18.78 -6.73 -6.67
C GLU A 14 -17.86 -6.38 -7.84
N ARG A 15 -16.57 -6.09 -7.59
CA ARG A 15 -15.61 -5.77 -8.66
C ARG A 15 -15.42 -6.90 -9.68
N LYS A 16 -15.79 -8.14 -9.34
CA LYS A 16 -15.78 -9.28 -10.28
C LYS A 16 -16.81 -9.14 -11.41
N LYS A 17 -17.77 -8.22 -11.28
CA LYS A 17 -18.77 -7.91 -12.33
C LYS A 17 -18.24 -6.97 -13.40
N LEU A 18 -17.07 -6.36 -13.19
CA LEU A 18 -16.45 -5.48 -14.17
C LEU A 18 -15.89 -6.29 -15.35
N THR A 19 -15.88 -5.67 -16.54
CA THR A 19 -15.08 -6.16 -17.67
C THR A 19 -13.59 -6.11 -17.34
N GLU A 20 -12.77 -6.88 -18.05
CA GLU A 20 -11.32 -6.92 -17.81
C GLU A 20 -10.67 -5.52 -17.91
N ASP A 21 -11.08 -4.72 -18.89
CA ASP A 21 -10.57 -3.36 -19.09
C ASP A 21 -10.94 -2.42 -17.94
N ASN A 22 -12.21 -2.45 -17.51
CA ASN A 22 -12.68 -1.63 -16.39
C ASN A 22 -12.04 -2.07 -15.07
N LEU A 23 -11.95 -3.39 -14.85
CA LEU A 23 -11.33 -3.98 -13.67
C LEU A 23 -9.87 -3.56 -13.55
N LYS A 24 -9.12 -3.60 -14.64
CA LYS A 24 -7.69 -3.23 -14.64
C LYS A 24 -7.47 -1.80 -14.15
N VAL A 25 -8.24 -0.84 -14.65
CA VAL A 25 -8.12 0.57 -14.20
C VAL A 25 -8.64 0.73 -12.78
N TYR A 26 -9.73 0.06 -12.43
CA TYR A 26 -10.28 0.10 -11.09
C TYR A 26 -9.31 -0.46 -10.03
N GLU A 27 -8.56 -1.52 -10.34
CA GLU A 27 -7.52 -2.06 -9.45
C GLU A 27 -6.40 -1.04 -9.19
N GLU A 28 -5.98 -0.29 -10.22
CA GLU A 28 -4.98 0.78 -10.06
C GLU A 28 -5.50 1.91 -9.15
N VAL A 29 -6.80 2.24 -9.27
CA VAL A 29 -7.50 3.20 -8.38
C VAL A 29 -7.53 2.69 -6.94
N VAL A 30 -7.90 1.42 -6.72
CA VAL A 30 -7.91 0.79 -5.39
C VAL A 30 -6.54 0.86 -4.74
N VAL A 31 -5.47 0.49 -5.46
CA VAL A 31 -4.09 0.54 -4.95
C VAL A 31 -3.71 1.98 -4.60
N TYR A 32 -4.02 2.95 -5.47
CA TYR A 32 -3.69 4.34 -5.21
C TYR A 32 -4.42 4.90 -3.99
N LEU A 33 -5.73 4.69 -3.86
CA LEU A 33 -6.52 5.25 -2.78
C LEU A 33 -6.17 4.61 -1.42
N ARG A 34 -6.08 3.27 -1.34
CA ARG A 34 -5.74 2.56 -0.09
C ARG A 34 -4.33 2.85 0.44
N THR A 35 -3.43 3.32 -0.42
CA THR A 35 -2.05 3.68 -0.01
C THR A 35 -1.92 5.14 0.42
N ASN A 36 -2.98 5.93 0.33
CA ASN A 36 -2.99 7.29 0.88
C ASN A 36 -3.24 7.26 2.39
N LEU A 37 -2.58 8.18 3.10
CA LEU A 37 -2.74 8.36 4.55
C LEU A 37 -3.99 9.20 4.88
N VAL A 38 -5.14 8.81 4.35
CA VAL A 38 -6.48 9.38 4.61
C VAL A 38 -7.38 8.34 5.27
N SER A 39 -8.57 8.72 5.75
CA SER A 39 -9.42 7.82 6.54
C SER A 39 -9.78 6.54 5.78
N GLU A 40 -9.49 5.38 6.37
CA GLU A 40 -9.77 4.07 5.75
C GLU A 40 -11.26 3.85 5.47
N SER A 41 -12.14 4.16 6.43
CA SER A 41 -13.60 4.02 6.23
C SER A 41 -14.08 4.81 5.02
N GLN A 42 -13.62 6.06 4.90
CA GLN A 42 -14.03 6.93 3.81
C GLN A 42 -13.41 6.53 2.48
N ILE A 43 -12.19 5.98 2.48
CA ILE A 43 -11.62 5.38 1.27
C ILE A 43 -12.51 4.25 0.79
N GLU A 44 -12.94 3.35 1.68
CA GLU A 44 -13.76 2.20 1.29
C GLU A 44 -15.17 2.61 0.84
N GLU A 45 -15.77 3.62 1.46
CA GLU A 45 -17.02 4.24 0.99
C GLU A 45 -16.86 4.81 -0.43
N VAL A 46 -15.82 5.62 -0.65
CA VAL A 46 -15.51 6.22 -1.96
C VAL A 46 -15.20 5.15 -3.02
N LEU A 47 -14.46 4.11 -2.68
CA LEU A 47 -14.19 2.99 -3.59
C LEU A 47 -15.47 2.25 -3.97
N THR A 48 -16.38 2.08 -3.03
CA THR A 48 -17.66 1.42 -3.26
C THR A 48 -18.56 2.27 -4.18
N GLU A 49 -18.57 3.59 -3.98
CA GLU A 49 -19.26 4.53 -4.86
C GLU A 49 -18.69 4.51 -6.28
N ILE A 50 -17.36 4.62 -6.42
CA ILE A 50 -16.68 4.53 -7.74
C ILE A 50 -17.02 3.23 -8.45
N LEU A 51 -16.99 2.11 -7.72
CA LEU A 51 -17.31 0.80 -8.28
C LEU A 51 -18.76 0.73 -8.77
N GLY A 52 -19.71 1.25 -7.98
CA GLY A 52 -21.12 1.34 -8.35
C GLY A 52 -21.32 2.12 -9.64
N HIS A 53 -20.76 3.34 -9.72
CA HIS A 53 -20.84 4.18 -10.93
C HIS A 53 -20.19 3.50 -12.14
N LEU A 54 -19.07 2.81 -11.95
CA LEU A 54 -18.39 2.11 -13.05
C LEU A 54 -19.21 0.92 -13.57
N ILE A 55 -19.86 0.16 -12.67
CA ILE A 55 -20.77 -0.94 -13.05
C ILE A 55 -21.99 -0.40 -13.79
N GLU A 56 -22.59 0.70 -13.32
CA GLU A 56 -23.72 1.35 -13.97
C GLU A 56 -23.35 1.84 -15.38
N LEU A 57 -22.25 2.58 -15.51
CA LEU A 57 -21.73 3.04 -16.81
C LEU A 57 -21.50 1.86 -17.75
N GLN A 58 -20.88 0.79 -17.27
CA GLN A 58 -20.67 -0.44 -18.04
C GLN A 58 -21.99 -1.05 -18.52
N SER A 59 -23.02 -1.09 -17.67
CA SER A 59 -24.34 -1.64 -18.04
C SER A 59 -25.04 -0.82 -19.14
N ASN A 60 -24.71 0.47 -19.23
CA ASN A 60 -25.22 1.39 -20.25
C ASN A 60 -24.30 1.49 -21.49
N GLY A 61 -23.30 0.61 -21.61
CA GLY A 61 -22.35 0.58 -22.73
C GLY A 61 -21.18 1.56 -22.64
N GLY A 62 -21.05 2.29 -21.52
CA GLY A 62 -19.88 3.10 -21.20
C GLY A 62 -18.71 2.29 -20.64
N ASN A 63 -17.58 2.95 -20.39
CA ASN A 63 -16.38 2.32 -19.86
C ASN A 63 -15.61 3.25 -18.89
N HIS A 64 -14.46 2.77 -18.41
CA HIS A 64 -13.64 3.49 -17.45
C HIS A 64 -13.17 4.88 -17.92
N PHE A 65 -13.07 5.14 -19.24
CA PHE A 65 -12.72 6.47 -19.76
C PHE A 65 -13.84 7.48 -19.52
N ASP A 66 -15.10 7.04 -19.56
CA ASP A 66 -16.25 7.92 -19.32
C ASP A 66 -16.32 8.37 -17.86
N LEU A 67 -15.80 7.55 -16.93
CA LEU A 67 -15.73 7.86 -15.51
C LEU A 67 -14.45 8.62 -15.12
N PHE A 68 -13.29 8.04 -15.43
CA PHE A 68 -12.01 8.54 -14.96
C PHE A 68 -11.35 9.54 -15.91
N GLY A 69 -11.86 9.67 -17.14
CA GLY A 69 -11.24 10.41 -18.22
C GLY A 69 -9.94 9.77 -18.71
N ALA A 70 -9.18 10.53 -19.51
CA ALA A 70 -7.90 10.08 -20.07
C ALA A 70 -6.78 9.90 -19.02
N ASN A 71 -6.99 10.33 -17.77
CA ASN A 71 -5.97 10.26 -16.73
C ASN A 71 -6.57 9.87 -15.36
N PRO A 72 -6.74 8.56 -15.11
CA PRO A 72 -7.26 8.03 -13.85
C PRO A 72 -6.42 8.44 -12.63
N LYS A 73 -5.09 8.62 -12.81
CA LYS A 73 -4.21 9.11 -11.75
C LYS A 73 -4.57 10.53 -11.33
N ARG A 74 -4.84 11.43 -12.28
CA ARG A 74 -5.25 12.81 -12.00
C ARG A 74 -6.62 12.86 -11.32
N TYR A 75 -7.54 12.00 -11.74
CA TYR A 75 -8.83 11.81 -11.06
C TYR A 75 -8.61 11.49 -9.57
N CYS A 76 -7.83 10.45 -9.27
CA CYS A 76 -7.55 10.04 -7.89
C CYS A 76 -6.81 11.12 -7.08
N GLN A 77 -5.85 11.83 -7.70
CA GLN A 77 -5.13 12.93 -7.04
C GLN A 77 -6.05 14.08 -6.61
N ASN A 78 -7.10 14.37 -7.38
CA ASN A 78 -8.08 15.38 -7.02
C ASN A 78 -9.04 14.86 -5.95
N LEU A 79 -9.47 13.61 -6.07
CA LEU A 79 -10.37 12.96 -5.13
C LEU A 79 -9.76 12.85 -3.72
N VAL A 80 -8.50 12.45 -3.59
CA VAL A 80 -7.85 12.33 -2.27
C VAL A 80 -7.79 13.66 -1.51
N LYS A 81 -7.82 14.80 -2.21
CA LYS A 81 -7.82 16.13 -1.57
C LYS A 81 -9.15 16.44 -0.88
N THR A 82 -10.24 15.77 -1.25
CA THR A 82 -11.57 15.98 -0.66
C THR A 82 -11.79 15.06 0.54
N ILE A 83 -11.05 13.95 0.65
CA ILE A 83 -11.15 12.98 1.75
C ILE A 83 -10.39 13.49 2.98
N PRO A 84 -11.00 13.54 4.18
CA PRO A 84 -10.29 13.97 5.37
C PRO A 84 -9.20 12.99 5.80
N LYS A 85 -8.18 13.54 6.47
CA LYS A 85 -6.96 12.83 6.84
C LYS A 85 -7.22 11.72 7.85
N SER A 86 -6.41 10.67 7.81
CA SER A 86 -6.50 9.55 8.74
C SER A 86 -6.22 9.98 10.18
N LYS A 87 -6.82 9.24 11.11
CA LYS A 87 -6.54 9.39 12.55
C LYS A 87 -5.11 8.95 12.85
N LYS A 88 -4.50 9.53 13.90
CA LYS A 88 -3.15 9.13 14.34
C LYS A 88 -3.07 7.63 14.67
N SER A 89 -4.15 7.04 15.20
CA SER A 89 -4.25 5.61 15.50
C SER A 89 -4.08 4.72 14.27
N GLU A 90 -4.64 5.09 13.12
CA GLU A 90 -4.53 4.34 11.87
C GLU A 90 -3.07 4.31 11.37
N LYS A 91 -2.36 5.45 11.48
CA LYS A 91 -0.94 5.54 11.13
C LYS A 91 -0.07 4.68 12.04
N ILE A 92 -0.37 4.68 13.34
CA ILE A 92 0.35 3.86 14.32
C ILE A 92 0.12 2.37 14.05
N ASN A 93 -1.12 1.97 13.77
CA ASN A 93 -1.46 0.58 13.42
C ASN A 93 -0.69 0.09 12.19
N LEU A 94 -0.52 0.94 11.16
CA LEU A 94 0.28 0.63 9.98
C LEU A 94 1.76 0.39 10.33
N ILE A 95 2.33 1.22 11.20
CA ILE A 95 3.72 1.03 11.63
C ILE A 95 3.87 -0.30 12.37
N PHE A 96 2.96 -0.60 13.31
CA PHE A 96 3.01 -1.85 14.08
C PHE A 96 2.74 -3.10 13.23
N SER A 97 1.87 -3.02 12.21
CA SER A 97 1.59 -4.16 11.34
C SER A 97 2.81 -4.62 10.53
N VAL A 98 3.75 -3.71 10.28
CA VAL A 98 5.05 -4.01 9.64
C VAL A 98 6.11 -4.35 10.67
N LEU A 99 6.19 -3.58 11.76
CA LEU A 99 7.28 -3.67 12.73
C LEU A 99 7.23 -4.96 13.56
N LEU A 100 6.04 -5.41 13.98
CA LEU A 100 5.90 -6.62 14.80
C LEU A 100 6.38 -7.89 14.09
N PRO A 101 5.90 -8.25 12.88
CA PRO A 101 6.37 -9.44 12.20
C PRO A 101 7.86 -9.33 11.83
N ALA A 102 8.33 -8.16 11.40
CA ALA A 102 9.74 -7.96 11.08
C ALA A 102 10.64 -8.08 12.33
N GLY A 103 10.21 -7.56 13.47
CA GLY A 103 10.91 -7.67 14.75
C GLY A 103 11.03 -9.12 15.22
N VAL A 104 10.00 -9.94 15.04
CA VAL A 104 10.04 -11.38 15.33
C VAL A 104 11.09 -12.08 14.45
N ILE A 105 11.14 -11.77 13.16
CA ILE A 105 12.14 -12.34 12.24
C ILE A 105 13.55 -11.93 12.66
N ILE A 106 13.78 -10.65 12.96
CA ILE A 106 15.08 -10.15 13.43
C ILE A 106 15.50 -10.86 14.72
N LEU A 107 14.57 -11.06 15.65
CA LEU A 107 14.82 -11.76 16.91
C LEU A 107 15.25 -13.21 16.67
N ILE A 108 14.51 -13.94 15.82
CA ILE A 108 14.83 -15.34 15.46
C ILE A 108 16.23 -15.42 14.83
N LEU A 109 16.54 -14.54 13.87
CA LEU A 109 17.85 -14.51 13.22
C LEU A 109 18.98 -14.23 14.22
N SER A 110 18.76 -13.28 15.15
CA SER A 110 19.75 -12.93 16.17
C SER A 110 20.05 -14.10 17.13
N ILE A 111 19.04 -14.92 17.44
CA ILE A 111 19.20 -16.13 18.24
C ILE A 111 19.99 -17.19 17.46
N LEU A 112 19.65 -17.41 16.18
CA LEU A 112 20.33 -18.39 15.32
C LEU A 112 21.81 -18.07 15.12
N GLU A 113 22.15 -16.78 15.05
CA GLU A 113 23.53 -16.32 14.88
C GLU A 113 24.33 -16.28 16.20
N ASN A 114 23.71 -16.60 17.35
CA ASN A 114 24.26 -16.40 18.70
C ASN A 114 24.76 -14.97 18.98
N ASN A 115 24.30 -13.99 18.18
CA ASN A 115 24.68 -12.59 18.27
C ASN A 115 23.57 -11.76 18.91
N PHE A 116 23.15 -12.15 20.11
CA PHE A 116 22.09 -11.46 20.83
C PHE A 116 22.59 -10.14 21.42
N SER A 117 22.48 -9.06 20.63
CA SER A 117 22.72 -7.70 21.07
C SER A 117 21.43 -6.89 20.99
N LEU A 118 20.97 -6.37 22.13
CA LEU A 118 19.81 -5.48 22.17
C LEU A 118 20.02 -4.24 21.29
N GLY A 119 21.25 -3.73 21.23
CA GLY A 119 21.60 -2.60 20.38
C GLY A 119 21.45 -2.90 18.89
N SER A 120 21.88 -4.08 18.44
CA SER A 120 21.77 -4.45 17.02
C SER A 120 20.32 -4.67 16.59
N ILE A 121 19.53 -5.34 17.44
CA ILE A 121 18.10 -5.55 17.21
C ILE A 121 17.38 -4.20 17.13
N PHE A 122 17.70 -3.27 18.03
CA PHE A 122 17.10 -1.93 18.02
C PHE A 122 17.45 -1.15 16.75
N LEU A 123 18.72 -1.12 16.34
CA LEU A 123 19.17 -0.42 15.13
C LEU A 123 18.53 -0.99 13.85
N LYS A 124 18.50 -2.32 13.70
CA LYS A 124 17.83 -2.99 12.58
C LYS A 124 16.34 -2.65 12.55
N SER A 125 15.66 -2.70 13.70
CA SER A 125 14.24 -2.38 13.82
C SER A 125 13.95 -0.91 13.47
N LEU A 126 14.79 0.02 13.93
CA LEU A 126 14.66 1.45 13.63
C LEU A 126 14.83 1.73 12.13
N SER A 127 15.81 1.07 11.49
CA SER A 127 16.05 1.22 10.05
C SER A 127 14.83 0.86 9.21
N LEU A 128 14.06 -0.16 9.61
CA LEU A 128 12.83 -0.57 8.91
C LEU A 128 11.71 0.47 9.05
N VAL A 129 11.54 1.07 10.23
CA VAL A 129 10.53 2.11 10.45
C VAL A 129 10.77 3.32 9.54
N CYS A 130 12.02 3.72 9.35
CA CYS A 130 12.39 4.81 8.45
C CYS A 130 12.04 4.53 6.98
N LEU A 131 11.91 3.27 6.59
CA LEU A 131 11.62 2.87 5.21
C LEU A 131 10.12 2.78 4.90
N ILE A 132 9.25 2.70 5.90
CA ILE A 132 7.80 2.60 5.71
C ILE A 132 7.25 3.77 4.86
N PRO A 133 7.58 5.06 5.14
CA PRO A 133 7.10 6.16 4.31
C PRO A 133 7.59 6.09 2.86
N VAL A 134 8.82 5.60 2.65
CA VAL A 134 9.42 5.44 1.31
C VAL A 134 8.69 4.33 0.55
N GLY A 135 8.42 3.20 1.20
CA GLY A 135 7.67 2.09 0.62
C GLY A 135 6.24 2.51 0.23
N LEU A 136 5.53 3.21 1.12
CA LEU A 136 4.18 3.74 0.83
C LEU A 136 4.21 4.74 -0.34
N TRP A 137 5.20 5.63 -0.35
CA TRP A 137 5.39 6.55 -1.46
C TRP A 137 5.63 5.80 -2.78
N LEU A 138 6.43 4.72 -2.75
CA LEU A 138 6.75 3.92 -3.92
C LEU A 138 5.52 3.17 -4.47
N ILE A 139 4.73 2.52 -3.62
CA ILE A 139 3.48 1.87 -4.03
C ILE A 139 2.56 2.88 -4.72
N ARG A 140 2.36 4.04 -4.11
CA ARG A 140 1.51 5.10 -4.66
C ARG A 140 2.05 5.68 -5.97
N ALA A 141 3.36 5.86 -6.09
CA ALA A 141 4.00 6.38 -7.29
C ALA A 141 3.84 5.42 -8.48
N THR A 142 3.89 4.11 -8.20
CA THR A 142 3.85 3.03 -9.19
C THR A 142 2.46 2.48 -9.48
N ALA A 143 1.42 2.91 -8.75
CA ALA A 143 0.05 2.37 -8.86
C ALA A 143 -0.52 2.35 -10.29
N PHE A 144 -0.23 3.36 -11.10
CA PHE A 144 -0.67 3.50 -12.50
C PHE A 144 0.45 3.19 -13.52
N MET A 145 1.52 2.51 -13.10
CA MET A 145 2.64 2.14 -13.98
C MET A 145 2.49 0.70 -14.48
N SER A 146 3.18 0.38 -15.57
CA SER A 146 3.19 -0.99 -16.09
C SER A 146 3.83 -1.96 -15.10
N LYS A 147 3.30 -3.20 -15.03
CA LYS A 147 3.77 -4.26 -14.11
C LYS A 147 5.29 -4.43 -14.12
N LYS A 148 5.94 -4.33 -15.29
CA LYS A 148 7.41 -4.42 -15.44
C LYS A 148 8.16 -3.29 -14.75
N ARG A 149 7.70 -2.04 -14.89
CA ARG A 149 8.33 -0.89 -14.23
C ARG A 149 8.12 -0.96 -12.72
N THR A 150 6.92 -1.29 -12.28
CA THR A 150 6.60 -1.50 -10.87
C THR A 150 7.53 -2.54 -10.26
N PHE A 151 7.68 -3.71 -10.89
CA PHE A 151 8.63 -4.74 -10.46
C PHE A 151 10.07 -4.22 -10.37
N LEU A 152 10.54 -3.48 -11.38
CA LEU A 152 11.89 -2.93 -11.39
C LEU A 152 12.14 -1.98 -10.20
N TYR A 153 11.20 -1.08 -9.89
CA TYR A 153 11.35 -0.19 -8.74
C TYR A 153 11.35 -0.93 -7.40
N PHE A 154 10.49 -1.93 -7.24
CA PHE A 154 10.49 -2.78 -6.03
C PHE A 154 11.79 -3.58 -5.90
N PHE A 155 12.33 -4.08 -7.01
CA PHE A 155 13.59 -4.80 -7.04
C PHE A 155 14.77 -3.91 -6.63
N ILE A 156 14.84 -2.68 -7.17
CA ILE A 156 15.87 -1.71 -6.78
C ILE A 156 15.72 -1.35 -5.29
N PHE A 157 14.49 -1.10 -4.82
CA PHE A 157 14.22 -0.79 -3.42
C PHE A 157 14.64 -1.95 -2.49
N SER A 158 14.40 -3.21 -2.87
CA SER A 158 14.83 -4.36 -2.08
C SER A 158 16.35 -4.52 -2.02
N LEU A 159 17.07 -4.23 -3.12
CA LEU A 159 18.53 -4.24 -3.12
C LEU A 159 19.11 -3.19 -2.18
N ILE A 160 18.55 -1.98 -2.17
CA ILE A 160 18.95 -0.91 -1.24
C ILE A 160 18.69 -1.34 0.21
N LEU A 161 17.54 -1.96 0.47
CA LEU A 161 17.17 -2.44 1.81
C LEU A 161 18.13 -3.53 2.31
N ILE A 162 18.47 -4.52 1.47
CA ILE A 162 19.43 -5.56 1.82
C ILE A 162 20.81 -4.95 2.08
N SER A 163 21.27 -4.04 1.21
CA SER A 163 22.56 -3.37 1.37
C SER A 163 22.64 -2.57 2.67
N LEU A 164 21.56 -1.89 3.07
CA LEU A 164 21.48 -1.17 4.34
C LEU A 164 21.58 -2.13 5.54
N LEU A 165 20.83 -3.23 5.52
CA LEU A 165 20.84 -4.21 6.62
C LEU A 165 22.20 -4.89 6.77
N VAL A 166 22.83 -5.29 5.66
CA VAL A 166 24.18 -5.86 5.67
C VAL A 166 25.21 -4.84 6.12
N GLY A 167 25.09 -3.58 5.69
CA GLY A 167 25.96 -2.49 6.15
C GLY A 167 25.89 -2.26 7.65
N ILE A 168 24.67 -2.29 8.22
CA ILE A 168 24.45 -2.22 9.67
C ILE A 168 25.11 -3.42 10.37
N GLU A 169 24.95 -4.63 9.82
CA GLU A 169 25.57 -5.84 10.38
C GLU A 169 27.09 -5.74 10.42
N LEU A 170 27.72 -5.28 9.32
CA LEU A 170 29.17 -5.12 9.24
C LEU A 170 29.72 -4.05 10.19
N LEU A 171 28.95 -2.99 10.47
CA LEU A 171 29.35 -1.94 11.41
C LEU A 171 29.27 -2.37 12.88
N ILE A 172 28.38 -3.32 13.19
CA ILE A 172 28.17 -3.78 14.56
C ILE A 172 29.05 -4.99 14.88
N ARG A 173 29.48 -5.74 13.86
CA ARG A 173 30.37 -6.88 14.02
C ARG A 173 31.76 -6.38 14.44
N PRO A 174 32.30 -6.83 15.59
CA PRO A 174 33.61 -6.41 16.10
C PRO A 174 34.76 -6.92 15.23
#